data_AF-A0A1H0MIG9-F1
#
_entry.id   AF-A0A1H0MIG9-F1
#
_cell.length_a   1.000
_cell.length_b   1.000
_cell.length_c   1.000
_cell.angle_alpha   90.00
_cell.angle_beta   90.00
_cell.angle_gamma   90.00
#
_symmetry.space_group_name_H-M   'P 1'
#
loop_
_entity.id
_entity.type
_entity.pdbx_description
1 polymer ?
#
loop_
_entity_poly.entity_id
_entity_poly.type
_entity_poly.pdbx_seq_one_letter_code
_entity_poly.pdbx_strand_id
1 'polypeptide(L)'
;MDALRHHSPTDLVDQPEMPAPPAASCVAFDTELATRLACAKARLDRLERDADSRDQAALGAARIEFAQASRAVADALLDRGLG
;
A
#
# COMPACT_ATOMS: atom_id res chain seq x y z
N MET A 1 -33.53 -47.38 -2.73
CA MET A 1 -32.85 -47.55 -4.03
C MET A 1 -33.54 -46.59 -5.00
N ASP A 2 -33.50 -45.28 -4.74
CA ASP A 2 -32.37 -44.39 -5.09
C ASP A 2 -32.13 -44.41 -6.61
N ALA A 3 -32.14 -43.32 -7.37
CA ALA A 3 -32.15 -41.90 -7.04
C ALA A 3 -32.29 -41.11 -8.37
N LEU A 4 -32.88 -39.91 -8.27
CA LEU A 4 -32.71 -38.72 -9.14
C LEU A 4 -33.07 -38.87 -10.64
N ARG A 5 -34.23 -38.39 -11.09
CA ARG A 5 -34.62 -36.97 -11.28
C ARG A 5 -33.60 -36.12 -12.05
N HIS A 6 -33.99 -35.82 -13.29
CA HIS A 6 -34.13 -34.50 -13.91
C HIS A 6 -32.99 -33.47 -13.83
N HIS A 7 -32.81 -32.88 -15.01
CA HIS A 7 -32.68 -31.45 -15.31
C HIS A 7 -31.32 -30.99 -15.84
N SER A 8 -31.38 -30.56 -17.10
CA SER A 8 -30.36 -29.81 -17.83
C SER A 8 -30.35 -28.32 -17.38
N PRO A 9 -29.66 -27.43 -18.10
CA PRO A 9 -28.67 -26.47 -17.60
C PRO A 9 -29.25 -25.10 -17.23
N THR A 10 -28.87 -24.47 -16.12
CA THR A 10 -28.95 -23.00 -15.87
C THR A 10 -28.53 -22.75 -14.42
N ASP A 11 -27.37 -22.12 -14.26
CA ASP A 11 -27.00 -21.16 -13.21
C ASP A 11 -25.53 -20.86 -13.57
N LEU A 12 -25.21 -19.99 -14.53
CA LEU A 12 -25.34 -18.53 -14.39
C LEU A 12 -25.34 -18.07 -12.92
N VAL A 13 -24.43 -18.65 -12.12
CA VAL A 13 -24.05 -18.09 -10.84
C VAL A 13 -23.42 -16.74 -11.15
N ASP A 14 -24.27 -15.72 -11.15
CA ASP A 14 -24.11 -14.50 -10.39
C ASP A 14 -22.72 -14.43 -9.77
N GLN A 15 -21.73 -14.04 -10.59
CA GLN A 15 -20.46 -13.62 -10.02
C GLN A 15 -20.84 -12.43 -9.16
N PRO A 16 -20.59 -12.45 -7.85
CA PRO A 16 -20.73 -11.25 -7.06
C PRO A 16 -19.77 -10.27 -7.70
N GLU A 17 -20.36 -9.28 -8.36
CA GLU A 17 -19.70 -8.10 -8.88
C GLU A 17 -18.81 -7.59 -7.75
N MET A 18 -17.53 -7.94 -7.83
CA MET A 18 -16.51 -7.41 -6.95
C MET A 18 -16.70 -5.90 -7.01
N PRO A 19 -17.09 -5.23 -5.91
CA PRO A 19 -17.26 -3.79 -5.96
C PRO A 19 -15.96 -3.24 -6.49
N ALA A 20 -16.04 -2.50 -7.60
CA ALA A 20 -14.89 -1.84 -8.19
C ALA A 20 -14.09 -1.22 -7.04
N PRO A 21 -12.76 -1.44 -6.96
CA PRO A 21 -11.97 -0.91 -5.86
C PRO A 21 -12.35 0.56 -5.76
N PRO A 22 -12.82 1.04 -4.57
CA PRO A 22 -13.38 2.38 -4.44
C PRO A 22 -12.36 3.28 -5.06
N ALA A 23 -12.74 3.90 -6.19
CA ALA A 23 -11.84 4.64 -7.07
C ALA A 23 -10.99 5.48 -6.14
N ALA A 24 -9.74 5.04 -5.95
CA ALA A 24 -8.92 5.43 -4.82
C ALA A 24 -9.07 6.92 -4.77
N SER A 25 -9.82 7.43 -3.77
CA SER A 25 -10.23 8.81 -3.74
C SER A 25 -8.92 9.52 -3.95
N CYS A 26 -8.75 10.16 -5.11
CA CYS A 26 -7.48 10.74 -5.47
C CYS A 26 -7.44 11.98 -4.59
N VAL A 27 -7.17 11.75 -3.31
CA VAL A 27 -6.78 12.76 -2.37
C VAL A 27 -5.66 13.40 -3.12
N ALA A 28 -5.85 14.66 -3.51
CA ALA A 28 -4.81 15.48 -4.10
C ALA A 28 -3.76 15.64 -3.01
N PHE A 29 -3.01 14.56 -2.79
CA PHE A 29 -2.07 14.39 -1.72
C PHE A 29 -0.91 15.30 -2.05
N ASP A 30 -0.28 15.85 -1.03
CA ASP A 30 0.87 16.70 -1.26
C ASP A 30 1.94 15.90 -2.01
N THR A 31 2.11 16.22 -3.29
CA THR A 31 3.01 15.50 -4.19
C THR A 31 4.45 15.61 -3.71
N GLU A 32 4.78 16.68 -2.97
CA GLU A 32 6.10 16.86 -2.37
C GLU A 32 6.32 15.89 -1.21
N LEU A 33 5.36 15.78 -0.29
CA LEU A 33 5.44 14.83 0.83
C LEU A 33 5.48 13.37 0.35
N ALA A 34 4.69 13.04 -0.67
CA ALA A 34 4.72 11.70 -1.26
C ALA A 34 6.06 11.40 -1.95
N THR A 35 6.58 12.36 -2.71
CA THR A 35 7.89 12.21 -3.37
C THR A 35 9.00 12.05 -2.34
N ARG A 36 8.99 12.85 -1.27
CA ARG A 36 9.96 12.76 -0.19
C ARG A 36 9.89 11.41 0.53
N LEU A 37 8.68 10.91 0.82
CA LEU A 37 8.51 9.58 1.40
C LEU A 37 9.02 8.47 0.46
N ALA A 38 8.69 8.55 -0.82
CA ALA A 38 9.14 7.58 -1.83
C ALA A 38 10.68 7.56 -1.95
N CYS A 39 11.32 8.73 -1.97
CA CYS A 39 12.78 8.85 -2.00
C CYS A 39 13.42 8.26 -0.73
N ALA A 40 12.89 8.61 0.45
CA ALA A 40 13.40 8.07 1.72
C ALA A 40 13.25 6.55 1.78
N LYS A 41 12.11 6.01 1.31
CA LYS A 41 11.89 4.56 1.21
C LYS A 41 12.86 3.90 0.25
N ALA A 42 13.04 4.44 -0.95
CA ALA A 42 13.96 3.87 -1.95
C ALA A 42 15.42 3.85 -1.44
N ARG A 43 15.83 4.89 -0.71
CA ARG A 43 17.13 4.96 -0.04
C ARG A 43 17.27 3.90 1.04
N LEU A 44 16.27 3.75 1.89
CA LEU A 44 16.24 2.72 2.94
C LEU A 44 16.29 1.31 2.34
N ASP A 45 15.42 1.01 1.37
CA ASP A 45 15.36 -0.27 0.67
C ASP A 45 16.70 -0.63 0.00
N ARG A 46 17.43 0.37 -0.52
CA ARG A 46 18.75 0.16 -1.11
C ARG A 46 19.77 -0.21 -0.04
N LEU A 47 19.81 0.50 1.08
CA LEU A 47 20.75 0.24 2.17
C LEU A 47 20.45 -1.08 2.90
N GLU A 48 19.18 -1.47 3.00
CA GLU A 48 18.79 -2.75 3.59
C GLU A 48 19.12 -3.94 2.68
N ARG A 49 19.11 -3.75 1.36
CA ARG A 49 19.60 -4.75 0.39
C ARG A 49 21.13 -4.82 0.34
N ASP A 50 21.80 -3.71 0.62
CA ASP A 50 23.26 -3.60 0.68
C ASP A 50 23.79 -3.92 2.10
N ALA A 51 23.25 -4.95 2.73
CA ALA A 51 23.56 -5.34 4.11
C ALA A 51 25.01 -5.81 4.31
N ASP A 52 25.73 -6.09 3.22
CA ASP A 52 27.16 -6.39 3.23
C ASP A 52 28.03 -5.12 3.42
N SER A 53 27.48 -3.94 3.14
CA SER A 53 28.11 -2.66 3.42
C SER A 53 27.95 -2.32 4.91
N ARG A 54 29.05 -2.31 5.66
CA ARG A 54 29.09 -2.07 7.13
C ARG A 54 28.65 -0.67 7.57
N ASP A 55 27.95 0.09 6.73
CA ASP A 55 27.53 1.44 7.05
C ASP A 55 26.22 1.45 7.85
N GLN A 56 26.31 0.92 9.08
CA GLN A 56 25.20 0.94 10.04
C GLN A 56 24.75 2.37 10.38
N ALA A 57 25.66 3.34 10.29
CA ALA A 57 25.34 4.75 10.51
C ALA A 57 24.45 5.31 9.39
N ALA A 58 24.79 5.04 8.12
CA ALA A 58 23.95 5.42 6.97
C ALA A 58 22.59 4.72 7.00
N LEU A 59 22.55 3.43 7.37
CA LEU A 59 21.30 2.70 7.53
C LEU A 59 20.43 3.28 8.64
N GLY A 60 21.02 3.60 9.80
CA GLY A 60 20.34 4.27 10.90
C GLY A 60 19.77 5.63 10.50
N ALA A 61 20.56 6.45 9.79
CA ALA A 61 20.11 7.74 9.28
C ALA A 61 18.94 7.61 8.29
N ALA A 62 19.01 6.64 7.36
CA ALA A 62 17.94 6.40 6.40
C ALA A 62 16.63 5.91 7.08
N ARG A 63 16.72 5.10 8.14
CA ARG A 63 15.56 4.69 8.93
C ARG A 63 14.88 5.87 9.62
N ILE A 64 15.67 6.76 10.22
CA ILE A 64 15.16 7.98 10.86
C ILE A 64 14.47 8.88 9.82
N GLU A 65 15.11 9.09 8.67
CA GLU A 65 14.57 9.89 7.57
C GLU A 65 13.24 9.32 7.04
N PHE A 66 13.17 8.00 6.84
CA PHE A 66 11.94 7.32 6.43
C PHE A 66 10.81 7.47 7.47
N ALA A 67 11.13 7.31 8.76
CA ALA A 67 10.15 7.47 9.83
C ALA A 67 9.62 8.93 9.90
N GLN A 68 10.49 9.92 9.74
CA GLN A 68 10.11 11.33 9.71
C GLN A 68 9.22 11.66 8.50
N ALA A 69 9.57 11.15 7.31
CA ALA A 69 8.76 11.35 6.11
C ALA A 69 7.39 10.68 6.24
N SER A 70 7.35 9.46 6.80
CA SER A 70 6.09 8.73 7.04
C SER A 70 5.19 9.48 8.00
N ARG A 71 5.77 10.03 9.08
CA ARG A 71 5.03 10.86 10.03
C ARG A 71 4.50 12.13 9.39
N ALA A 72 5.30 12.85 8.61
CA ALA A 72 4.85 14.05 7.91
C ALA A 72 3.67 13.77 6.96
N VAL A 73 3.69 12.61 6.29
CA VAL A 73 2.58 12.13 5.47
C VAL A 73 1.35 11.83 6.32
N ALA A 74 1.51 11.11 7.43
CA ALA A 74 0.40 10.80 8.35
C ALA A 74 -0.22 12.06 8.96
N ASP A 75 0.60 13.00 9.42
CA ASP A 75 0.17 14.29 9.95
C ASP A 75 -0.61 15.08 8.88
N ALA A 76 -0.13 15.08 7.62
CA ALA A 76 -0.83 15.72 6.51
C ALA A 76 -2.17 15.04 6.15
N LEU A 77 -2.30 13.71 6.35
CA LEU A 77 -3.57 13.00 6.19
C LEU A 77 -4.53 13.33 7.33
N LEU A 78 -4.04 13.36 8.57
CA LEU A 78 -4.83 13.70 9.75
C LEU A 78 -5.36 15.14 9.71
N ASP A 79 -4.54 16.10 9.28
CA ASP A 79 -4.95 17.50 9.10
C ASP A 79 -6.08 17.66 8.07
N ARG A 80 -6.14 16.75 7.10
CA ARG A 80 -7.20 16.67 6.09
C ARG A 80 -8.41 15.85 6.54
N GLY A 81 -8.37 15.27 7.74
CA GLY A 81 -9.43 14.41 8.29
C GLY A 81 -9.47 12.99 7.71
N LEU A 82 -8.34 12.47 7.21
CA LEU A 82 -8.22 11.21 6.46
C LEU A 82 -7.39 10.14 7.18
N GLY A 83 -7.28 10.19 8.52
CA GLY A 83 -6.49 9.24 9.32
C GLY A 83 -7.29 8.46 10.35
#